data_AF-A0A3B9JJN6-F1
#
_entry.id   AF-A0A3B9JJN6-F1
#
_cell.length_a   1.000
_cell.length_b   1.000
_cell.length_c   1.000
_cell.angle_alpha   90.00
_cell.angle_beta   90.00
_cell.angle_gamma   90.00
#
_symmetry.space_group_name_H-M   'P 1'
#
loop_
_entity.id
_entity.type
_entity.pdbx_description
1 polymer ?
#
loop_
_entity_poly.entity_id
_entity_poly.type
_entity_poly.pdbx_seq_one_letter_code
_entity_poly.pdbx_strand_id
1 'polypeptide(L)'
;MKRTLKIALYIIIMAVFLVSCSSREVDEGDEKKQITAAVSIVPQGTFVEKVAGDLVEVVTMIPPGNNPENYQPKPRDMVALSHASVYFTIGVPAEEAGLLESAGDLNEKMEFVHLARIVDDIYPYIEYSKNDFLHEDEEEHEDEYEDEDHDHEGRDSHIWMSPKRTIVMVEAIRDNLSRLDPENSDVYQKNAADYIAEIQKVDQSIKETMDSLDFKTFLIYHPSLGYFADDYGLEMIAIEEEGKEATAQRIKNIIDFANENNIKVVFYQQEHDKNQAETIAEEIGGEVVEIAPLSAGYLENLKNMEEAFVKVLDREG
;
A
#
# COMPACT_ATOMS: atom_id res chain seq x y z
N MET A 1 -32.69 -48.05 -61.35
CA MET A 1 -32.93 -46.87 -60.47
C MET A 1 -32.72 -47.13 -58.99
N LYS A 2 -33.37 -48.10 -58.33
CA LYS A 2 -33.22 -48.29 -56.86
C LYS A 2 -31.82 -48.73 -56.39
N ARG A 3 -31.07 -49.47 -57.22
CA ARG A 3 -29.69 -49.90 -56.91
C ARG A 3 -28.65 -48.79 -57.14
N THR A 4 -28.81 -47.99 -58.18
CA THR A 4 -27.92 -46.85 -58.48
C THR A 4 -28.08 -45.72 -57.46
N LEU A 5 -29.30 -45.51 -56.93
CA LEU A 5 -29.56 -44.54 -55.87
C LEU A 5 -28.92 -44.93 -54.52
N LYS A 6 -28.87 -46.23 -54.20
CA LYS A 6 -28.20 -46.73 -52.99
C LYS A 6 -26.68 -46.61 -53.05
N ILE A 7 -26.10 -46.83 -54.23
CA ILE A 7 -24.65 -46.67 -54.44
C ILE A 7 -24.26 -45.19 -54.35
N ALA A 8 -25.05 -44.29 -54.94
CA ALA A 8 -24.85 -42.85 -54.80
C ALA A 8 -24.95 -42.39 -53.33
N LEU A 9 -25.91 -42.93 -52.56
CA LEU A 9 -26.06 -42.62 -51.13
C LEU A 9 -24.86 -43.12 -50.30
N TYR A 10 -24.32 -44.30 -50.61
CA TYR A 10 -23.13 -44.82 -49.93
C TYR A 10 -21.86 -44.01 -50.23
N ILE A 11 -21.71 -43.51 -51.47
CA ILE A 11 -20.56 -42.66 -51.85
C ILE A 11 -20.65 -41.29 -51.16
N ILE A 12 -21.85 -40.72 -51.03
CA ILE A 12 -22.07 -39.44 -50.32
C ILE A 12 -21.79 -39.61 -48.82
N ILE A 13 -22.23 -40.71 -48.19
CA ILE A 13 -21.94 -40.97 -46.78
C ILE A 13 -20.44 -41.19 -46.56
N MET A 14 -19.76 -41.89 -47.46
CA MET A 14 -18.31 -42.12 -47.36
C MET A 14 -17.48 -40.84 -47.58
N ALA A 15 -17.96 -39.91 -48.43
CA ALA A 15 -17.33 -38.60 -48.62
C ALA A 15 -17.46 -37.69 -47.39
N VAL A 16 -18.54 -37.80 -46.61
CA VAL A 16 -18.73 -37.04 -45.36
C VAL A 16 -17.77 -37.53 -44.25
N PHE A 17 -17.39 -38.82 -44.24
CA PHE A 17 -16.40 -39.34 -43.30
C PHE A 17 -14.96 -38.88 -43.59
N LEU A 18 -14.63 -38.52 -44.84
CA LEU A 18 -13.28 -38.06 -45.21
C LEU A 18 -13.03 -36.58 -44.90
N VAL A 19 -14.08 -35.76 -44.72
CA VAL A 19 -13.95 -34.34 -44.32
C VAL A 19 -13.74 -34.20 -42.81
N SER A 20 -14.04 -35.23 -42.01
CA SER A 20 -13.90 -35.21 -40.55
C SER A 20 -12.49 -35.54 -40.04
N CYS A 21 -11.54 -35.85 -40.93
CA CYS A 21 -10.13 -36.11 -40.58
C CYS A 21 -9.16 -35.08 -41.17
N SER A 22 -9.64 -33.90 -41.56
CA SER A 22 -8.75 -32.73 -41.58
C SER A 22 -8.60 -32.31 -40.12
N SER A 23 -7.58 -32.85 -39.45
CA SER A 23 -7.08 -32.31 -38.20
C SER A 23 -6.81 -30.83 -38.42
N ARG A 24 -7.78 -30.00 -38.01
CA ARG A 24 -7.50 -28.63 -37.64
C ARG A 24 -6.49 -28.79 -36.52
N GLU A 25 -5.23 -28.48 -36.80
CA GLU A 25 -4.34 -28.01 -35.75
C GLU A 25 -5.15 -26.88 -35.12
N VAL A 26 -5.80 -27.22 -34.00
CA VAL A 26 -6.17 -26.21 -33.03
C VAL A 26 -4.81 -25.74 -32.60
N ASP A 27 -4.41 -24.61 -33.17
CA ASP A 27 -3.43 -23.73 -32.58
C ASP A 27 -3.95 -23.54 -31.15
N GLU A 28 -3.45 -24.36 -30.21
CA GLU A 28 -3.37 -23.98 -28.82
C GLU A 28 -2.43 -22.78 -28.84
N GLY A 29 -2.97 -21.63 -29.28
CA GLY A 29 -2.29 -20.37 -29.14
C GLY A 29 -1.94 -20.30 -27.69
N ASP A 30 -0.64 -20.19 -27.40
CA ASP A 30 -0.10 -19.97 -26.06
C ASP A 30 -1.11 -19.10 -25.31
N GLU A 31 -1.84 -19.70 -24.35
CA GLU A 31 -2.58 -18.91 -23.39
C GLU A 31 -1.48 -18.13 -22.69
N LYS A 32 -1.28 -16.88 -23.12
CA LYS A 32 -0.25 -16.01 -22.60
C LYS A 32 -0.43 -16.02 -21.10
N LYS A 33 0.57 -16.59 -20.41
CA LYS A 33 0.54 -16.71 -18.96
C LYS A 33 0.41 -15.29 -18.41
N GLN A 34 -0.75 -14.98 -17.85
CA GLN A 34 -1.04 -13.71 -17.21
C GLN A 34 0.05 -13.44 -16.17
N ILE A 35 0.61 -12.23 -16.15
CA ILE A 35 1.57 -11.85 -15.12
C ILE A 35 0.84 -11.91 -13.77
N THR A 36 1.41 -12.60 -12.81
CA THR A 36 1.00 -12.50 -11.40
C THR A 36 1.99 -11.56 -10.69
N ALA A 37 1.49 -10.47 -10.12
CA ALA A 37 2.26 -9.50 -9.35
C ALA A 37 1.90 -9.60 -7.87
N ALA A 38 2.91 -9.80 -7.02
CA ALA A 38 2.76 -9.78 -5.57
C ALA A 38 3.03 -8.39 -5.01
N VAL A 39 2.29 -8.04 -3.95
CA VAL A 39 2.45 -6.82 -3.17
C VAL A 39 2.26 -7.13 -1.70
N SER A 40 2.80 -6.31 -0.81
CA SER A 40 2.68 -6.52 0.63
C SER A 40 1.31 -6.11 1.13
N ILE A 41 0.90 -4.87 0.86
CA ILE A 41 -0.29 -4.25 1.44
C ILE A 41 -1.35 -3.93 0.39
N VAL A 42 -2.60 -3.82 0.86
CA VAL A 42 -3.79 -3.54 0.05
C VAL A 42 -3.67 -2.31 -0.87
N PRO A 43 -3.19 -1.12 -0.43
CA PRO A 43 -3.09 0.03 -1.33
C PRO A 43 -2.10 -0.19 -2.48
N GLN A 44 -1.01 -0.93 -2.26
CA GLN A 44 -0.12 -1.32 -3.37
C GLN A 44 -0.85 -2.16 -4.41
N GLY A 45 -1.72 -3.07 -3.97
CA GLY A 45 -2.55 -3.87 -4.87
C GLY A 45 -3.42 -2.99 -5.76
N THR A 46 -4.03 -1.96 -5.16
CA THR A 46 -4.78 -0.95 -5.90
C THR A 46 -3.89 -0.21 -6.92
N PHE A 47 -2.64 0.13 -6.58
CA PHE A 47 -1.74 0.79 -7.53
C PHE A 47 -1.45 -0.10 -8.75
N VAL A 48 -1.17 -1.39 -8.53
CA VAL A 48 -0.96 -2.36 -9.60
C VAL A 48 -2.22 -2.52 -10.44
N GLU A 49 -3.39 -2.69 -9.83
CA GLU A 49 -4.68 -2.79 -10.52
C GLU A 49 -4.99 -1.54 -11.35
N LYS A 50 -4.69 -0.34 -10.83
CA LYS A 50 -4.89 0.92 -11.53
C LYS A 50 -3.99 1.06 -12.75
N VAL A 51 -2.78 0.50 -12.72
CA VAL A 51 -1.86 0.49 -13.86
C VAL A 51 -2.25 -0.62 -14.86
N ALA A 52 -2.50 -1.83 -14.37
CA ALA A 52 -2.60 -3.03 -15.20
C ALA A 52 -4.02 -3.35 -15.67
N GLY A 53 -5.06 -2.94 -14.94
CA GLY A 53 -6.40 -3.47 -15.12
C GLY A 53 -6.41 -5.00 -15.02
N ASP A 54 -7.19 -5.66 -15.90
CA ASP A 54 -7.33 -7.12 -15.91
C ASP A 54 -6.13 -7.86 -16.52
N LEU A 55 -5.07 -7.16 -16.94
CA LEU A 55 -3.89 -7.77 -17.60
C LEU A 55 -2.94 -8.46 -16.61
N VAL A 56 -3.02 -8.11 -15.33
CA VAL A 56 -2.16 -8.63 -14.27
C VAL A 56 -3.04 -9.17 -13.14
N GLU A 57 -2.73 -10.38 -12.69
CA GLU A 57 -3.30 -10.92 -11.45
C GLU A 57 -2.53 -10.36 -10.26
N VAL A 58 -3.22 -9.79 -9.28
CA VAL A 58 -2.60 -9.19 -8.10
C VAL A 58 -2.78 -10.09 -6.89
N VAL A 59 -1.67 -10.42 -6.22
CA VAL A 59 -1.64 -11.15 -4.96
C VAL A 59 -1.20 -10.20 -3.86
N THR A 60 -2.10 -9.88 -2.93
CA THR A 60 -1.78 -9.08 -1.74
C THR A 60 -1.45 -9.98 -0.56
N MET A 61 -0.25 -9.85 0.00
CA MET A 61 0.22 -10.73 1.08
C MET A 61 -0.45 -10.45 2.41
N ILE A 62 -0.69 -9.20 2.76
CA ILE A 62 -1.39 -8.78 3.99
C ILE A 62 -2.84 -8.43 3.61
N PRO A 63 -3.81 -9.31 3.89
CA PRO A 63 -5.19 -9.10 3.47
C PRO A 63 -5.87 -7.98 4.28
N PRO A 64 -6.97 -7.39 3.77
CA PRO A 64 -7.69 -6.31 4.45
C PRO A 64 -8.01 -6.62 5.92
N GLY A 65 -7.82 -5.62 6.79
CA GLY A 65 -8.05 -5.73 8.24
C GLY A 65 -6.96 -6.47 9.02
N ASN A 66 -5.80 -6.74 8.41
CA ASN A 66 -4.63 -7.28 9.09
C ASN A 66 -3.56 -6.20 9.21
N ASN A 67 -2.80 -6.25 10.30
CA ASN A 67 -1.77 -5.26 10.60
C ASN A 67 -0.40 -5.70 10.05
N PRO A 68 0.26 -4.90 9.19
CA PRO A 68 1.61 -5.18 8.69
C PRO A 68 2.69 -5.33 9.77
N GLU A 69 2.50 -4.75 10.95
CA GLU A 69 3.43 -4.80 12.09
C GLU A 69 3.60 -6.21 12.66
N ASN A 70 2.57 -7.06 12.58
CA ASN A 70 2.57 -8.37 13.22
C ASN A 70 2.03 -9.51 12.34
N TYR A 71 1.85 -9.22 11.04
CA TYR A 71 1.26 -10.19 10.12
C TYR A 71 2.19 -11.38 9.88
N GLN A 72 1.61 -12.58 9.97
CA GLN A 72 2.26 -13.82 9.57
C GLN A 72 1.55 -14.43 8.36
N PRO A 73 2.27 -14.65 7.24
CA PRO A 73 1.70 -15.23 6.03
C PRO A 73 1.09 -16.60 6.26
N LYS A 74 -0.08 -16.85 5.66
CA LYS A 74 -0.72 -18.17 5.70
C LYS A 74 -0.18 -19.04 4.57
N PRO A 75 -0.06 -20.37 4.75
CA PRO A 75 0.45 -21.27 3.70
C PRO A 75 -0.26 -21.18 2.36
N ARG A 76 -1.57 -20.87 2.36
CA ARG A 76 -2.34 -20.69 1.13
C ARG A 76 -1.85 -19.49 0.31
N ASP A 77 -1.53 -18.39 0.97
CA ASP A 77 -1.15 -17.14 0.30
C ASP A 77 0.28 -17.28 -0.27
N MET A 78 1.13 -18.09 0.39
CA MET A 78 2.45 -18.48 -0.11
C MET A 78 2.41 -19.34 -1.40
N VAL A 79 1.33 -20.12 -1.62
CA VAL A 79 1.17 -20.87 -2.87
C VAL A 79 0.94 -19.93 -4.06
N ALA A 80 0.07 -18.93 -3.90
CA ALA A 80 -0.16 -17.93 -4.94
C ALA A 80 1.12 -17.14 -5.23
N LEU A 81 1.84 -16.76 -4.19
CA LEU A 81 3.14 -16.08 -4.28
C LEU A 81 4.17 -16.89 -5.08
N SER A 82 4.20 -18.22 -4.94
CA SER A 82 5.14 -19.08 -5.69
C SER A 82 4.99 -19.00 -7.23
N HIS A 83 3.88 -18.46 -7.72
CA HIS A 83 3.63 -18.25 -9.15
C HIS A 83 3.85 -16.80 -9.60
N ALA A 84 4.11 -15.88 -8.67
CA ALA A 84 4.36 -14.47 -8.98
C ALA A 84 5.62 -14.29 -9.83
N SER A 85 5.53 -13.41 -10.83
CA SER A 85 6.67 -13.03 -11.66
C SER A 85 7.46 -11.88 -11.05
N VAL A 86 6.77 -11.03 -10.28
CA VAL A 86 7.34 -9.86 -9.62
C VAL A 86 6.73 -9.66 -8.24
N TYR A 87 7.52 -9.19 -7.29
CA TYR A 87 7.10 -8.67 -5.99
C TYR A 87 7.45 -7.18 -5.93
N PHE A 88 6.44 -6.31 -5.79
CA PHE A 88 6.66 -4.90 -5.47
C PHE A 88 6.73 -4.71 -3.95
N THR A 89 7.93 -4.60 -3.41
CA THR A 89 8.17 -4.45 -1.96
C THR A 89 8.05 -2.98 -1.56
N ILE A 90 7.69 -2.71 -0.32
CA ILE A 90 7.49 -1.34 0.21
C ILE A 90 8.14 -1.10 1.57
N GLY A 91 8.78 -2.10 2.17
CA GLY A 91 9.48 -1.97 3.45
C GLY A 91 8.57 -1.94 4.66
N VAL A 92 7.44 -2.66 4.64
CA VAL A 92 6.64 -2.86 5.86
C VAL A 92 7.30 -3.91 6.77
N PRO A 93 7.06 -3.87 8.09
CA PRO A 93 7.73 -4.79 9.05
C PRO A 93 7.56 -6.28 8.73
N ALA A 94 6.41 -6.70 8.19
CA ALA A 94 6.22 -8.08 7.76
C ALA A 94 7.23 -8.52 6.67
N GLU A 95 7.66 -7.61 5.78
CA GLU A 95 8.71 -7.89 4.78
C GLU A 95 10.05 -8.23 5.45
N GLU A 96 10.43 -7.41 6.43
CA GLU A 96 11.67 -7.52 7.20
C GLU A 96 11.66 -8.73 8.15
N ALA A 97 10.48 -9.11 8.65
CA ALA A 97 10.27 -10.28 9.50
C ALA A 97 10.38 -11.64 8.77
N GLY A 98 10.90 -11.66 7.54
CA GLY A 98 11.21 -12.88 6.78
C GLY A 98 10.22 -13.24 5.68
N LEU A 99 9.23 -12.39 5.37
CA LEU A 99 8.33 -12.62 4.23
C LEU A 99 9.10 -12.57 2.91
N LEU A 100 10.04 -11.63 2.73
CA LEU A 100 10.81 -11.55 1.49
C LEU A 100 11.75 -12.75 1.31
N GLU A 101 12.40 -13.21 2.38
CA GLU A 101 13.22 -14.43 2.38
C GLU A 101 12.37 -15.65 1.98
N SER A 102 11.22 -15.82 2.63
CA SER A 102 10.27 -16.90 2.32
C SER A 102 9.76 -16.84 0.87
N ALA A 103 9.56 -15.64 0.32
CA ALA A 103 9.14 -15.45 -1.06
C ALA A 103 10.24 -15.88 -2.05
N GLY A 104 11.49 -15.49 -1.78
CA GLY A 104 12.66 -15.83 -2.59
C GLY A 104 12.93 -17.33 -2.60
N ASP A 105 12.86 -17.98 -1.44
CA ASP A 105 13.03 -19.43 -1.30
C ASP A 105 11.98 -20.25 -2.08
N LEU A 106 10.74 -19.73 -2.18
CA LEU A 106 9.68 -20.39 -2.92
C LEU A 106 9.80 -20.20 -4.43
N ASN A 107 10.33 -19.06 -4.87
CA ASN A 107 10.46 -18.74 -6.28
C ASN A 107 11.70 -17.86 -6.55
N GLU A 108 12.84 -18.52 -6.77
CA GLU A 108 14.12 -17.88 -7.09
C GLU A 108 14.10 -17.05 -8.39
N LYS A 109 13.06 -17.19 -9.23
CA LYS A 109 12.91 -16.43 -10.48
C LYS A 109 12.06 -15.18 -10.33
N MET A 110 11.46 -14.97 -9.16
CA MET A 110 10.66 -13.79 -8.89
C MET A 110 11.55 -12.56 -8.88
N GLU A 111 11.17 -11.53 -9.61
CA GLU A 111 11.85 -10.25 -9.55
C GLU A 111 11.36 -9.45 -8.34
N PHE A 112 12.27 -8.92 -7.53
CA PHE A 112 11.92 -8.00 -6.45
C PHE A 112 12.15 -6.56 -6.90
N VAL A 113 11.11 -5.73 -6.79
CA VAL A 113 11.14 -4.30 -7.08
C VAL A 113 10.94 -3.55 -5.78
N HIS A 114 12.03 -2.98 -5.26
CA HIS A 114 12.03 -2.27 -3.98
C HIS A 114 11.52 -0.84 -4.15
N LEU A 115 10.20 -0.64 -4.01
CA LEU A 115 9.58 0.68 -4.24
C LEU A 115 10.10 1.74 -3.26
N ALA A 116 10.33 1.35 -2.01
CA ALA A 116 10.89 2.21 -0.98
C ALA A 116 12.24 2.83 -1.41
N ARG A 117 13.17 2.01 -1.91
CA ARG A 117 14.48 2.47 -2.41
C ARG A 117 14.36 3.39 -3.64
N ILE A 118 13.41 3.09 -4.54
CA ILE A 118 13.16 3.93 -5.72
C ILE A 118 12.59 5.30 -5.30
N VAL A 119 11.75 5.33 -4.27
CA VAL A 119 11.24 6.58 -3.69
C VAL A 119 12.39 7.38 -3.06
N ASP A 120 13.31 6.71 -2.34
CA ASP A 120 14.42 7.35 -1.64
C ASP A 120 15.41 8.07 -2.57
N ASP A 121 15.54 7.60 -3.81
CA ASP A 121 16.34 8.27 -4.85
C ASP A 121 15.80 9.66 -5.23
N ILE A 122 14.54 9.98 -4.87
CA ILE A 122 13.84 11.20 -5.25
C ILE A 122 13.44 12.03 -4.02
N TYR A 123 12.93 11.38 -2.98
CA TYR A 123 12.47 12.00 -1.74
C TYR A 123 13.19 11.38 -0.55
N PRO A 124 13.70 12.18 0.41
CA PRO A 124 14.29 11.61 1.61
C PRO A 124 13.27 10.76 2.37
N TYR A 125 13.74 9.67 2.96
CA TYR A 125 12.98 8.91 3.93
C TYR A 125 12.83 9.72 5.22
N ILE A 126 11.83 9.37 6.01
CA ILE A 126 11.57 9.95 7.33
C ILE A 126 11.71 8.82 8.35
N GLU A 127 12.27 9.14 9.51
CA GLU A 127 12.28 8.25 10.66
C GLU A 127 11.04 8.50 11.51
N TYR A 128 10.57 7.48 12.23
CA TYR A 128 9.44 7.66 13.14
C TYR A 128 9.71 8.82 14.10
N SER A 129 8.76 9.78 14.17
CA SER A 129 8.88 10.91 15.07
C SER A 129 8.98 10.43 16.52
N LYS A 130 10.14 10.65 17.15
CA LYS A 130 10.35 10.35 18.56
C LYS A 130 9.72 11.38 19.51
N ASN A 131 9.14 12.47 18.99
CA ASN A 131 8.52 13.55 19.79
C ASN A 131 9.35 13.91 21.05
N ASP A 132 10.66 14.08 20.89
CA ASP A 132 11.65 14.20 21.97
C ASP A 132 11.28 15.23 23.04
N PHE A 133 10.49 16.25 22.68
CA PHE A 133 9.99 17.28 23.59
C PHE A 133 8.95 16.80 24.61
N LEU A 134 8.42 15.57 24.50
CA LEU A 134 7.53 14.94 25.50
C LEU A 134 8.27 13.99 26.45
N HIS A 135 9.58 13.83 26.30
CA HIS A 135 10.44 13.04 27.18
C HIS A 135 11.06 13.96 28.25
N GLU A 136 10.65 13.79 29.51
CA GLU A 136 11.41 14.33 30.65
C GLU A 136 12.52 13.32 30.99
N ASP A 137 13.77 13.67 30.67
CA ASP A 137 15.02 13.09 31.19
C ASP A 137 15.02 11.55 31.37
N GLU A 138 15.11 10.79 30.29
CA GLU A 138 15.73 9.46 30.35
C GLU A 138 17.16 9.59 29.82
N GLU A 139 18.14 9.27 30.69
CA GLU A 139 19.57 9.35 30.38
C GLU A 139 19.88 8.57 29.08
N GLU A 140 20.36 9.29 28.06
CA GLU A 140 20.85 8.70 26.82
C GLU A 140 22.00 7.74 27.13
N HIS A 141 21.77 6.44 26.90
CA HIS A 141 22.85 5.48 26.72
C HIS A 141 23.36 5.61 25.28
N GLU A 142 24.47 6.31 25.10
CA GLU A 142 25.27 6.28 23.87
C GLU A 142 25.84 4.87 23.67
N ASP A 143 25.18 4.08 22.83
CA ASP A 143 25.80 2.91 22.23
C ASP A 143 26.36 3.30 20.84
N GLU A 144 27.66 3.53 20.78
CA GLU A 144 28.45 3.63 19.54
C GLU A 144 28.44 2.26 18.84
N TYR A 145 27.69 2.12 17.74
CA TYR A 145 27.82 0.98 16.83
C TYR A 145 28.42 1.43 15.49
N GLU A 146 29.51 0.78 15.13
CA GLU A 146 30.27 0.95 13.89
C GLU A 146 29.45 0.49 12.67
N ASP A 147 29.54 1.27 11.58
CA ASP A 147 28.97 1.05 10.26
C ASP A 147 29.25 -0.36 9.68
N GLU A 148 28.22 -1.20 9.56
CA GLU A 148 28.11 -2.26 8.56
C GLU A 148 26.65 -2.36 8.05
N ASP A 149 26.36 -1.80 6.87
CA ASP A 149 25.14 -2.04 6.04
C ASP A 149 23.84 -2.40 6.81
N HIS A 150 23.40 -1.56 7.74
CA HIS A 150 22.10 -1.70 8.41
C HIS A 150 21.00 -1.07 7.54
N ASP A 151 20.15 -1.90 6.94
CA ASP A 151 18.86 -1.45 6.37
C ASP A 151 18.05 -0.74 7.48
N HIS A 152 18.06 0.60 7.44
CA HIS A 152 17.11 1.57 8.00
C HIS A 152 16.35 1.23 9.31
N GLU A 153 17.05 0.86 10.39
CA GLU A 153 16.41 0.80 11.73
C GLU A 153 15.76 2.16 12.07
N GLY A 154 14.44 2.16 12.31
CA GLY A 154 13.66 3.35 12.70
C GLY A 154 13.02 4.14 11.55
N ARG A 155 13.18 3.72 10.29
CA ARG A 155 12.47 4.33 9.14
C ARG A 155 10.95 4.15 9.25
N ASP A 156 10.21 5.23 8.97
CA ASP A 156 8.77 5.16 8.78
C ASP A 156 8.46 4.39 7.47
N SER A 157 7.70 3.30 7.59
CA SER A 157 7.31 2.45 6.45
C SER A 157 6.13 3.01 5.65
N HIS A 158 5.41 4.01 6.18
CA HIS A 158 4.12 4.50 5.65
C HIS A 158 4.25 5.43 4.43
N ILE A 159 5.19 5.14 3.51
CA ILE A 159 5.51 6.00 2.36
C ILE A 159 4.32 6.23 1.43
N TRP A 160 3.35 5.31 1.42
CA TRP A 160 2.13 5.44 0.60
C TRP A 160 1.18 6.51 1.12
N MET A 161 1.37 7.01 2.34
CA MET A 161 0.58 8.12 2.88
C MET A 161 0.99 9.48 2.29
N SER A 162 2.07 9.53 1.51
CA SER A 162 2.44 10.69 0.67
C SER A 162 1.98 10.49 -0.78
N PRO A 163 1.06 11.31 -1.30
CA PRO A 163 0.66 11.24 -2.72
C PRO A 163 1.85 11.44 -3.68
N LYS A 164 2.81 12.30 -3.32
CA LYS A 164 4.03 12.53 -4.11
C LYS A 164 4.89 11.26 -4.25
N ARG A 165 5.08 10.53 -3.15
CA ARG A 165 5.82 9.26 -3.13
C ARG A 165 5.03 8.15 -3.82
N THR A 166 3.70 8.12 -3.68
CA THR A 166 2.83 7.19 -4.41
C THR A 166 2.91 7.35 -5.93
N ILE A 167 3.01 8.58 -6.45
CA ILE A 167 3.22 8.79 -7.88
C ILE A 167 4.48 8.07 -8.36
N VAL A 168 5.59 8.19 -7.64
CA VAL A 168 6.86 7.50 -7.96
C VAL A 168 6.69 5.99 -7.95
N MET A 169 5.96 5.44 -6.98
CA MET A 169 5.65 4.01 -6.93
C MET A 169 4.82 3.55 -8.13
N VAL A 170 3.80 4.33 -8.53
CA VAL A 170 2.97 4.03 -9.71
C VAL A 170 3.80 4.06 -11.00
N GLU A 171 4.75 5.00 -11.13
CA GLU A 171 5.68 5.05 -12.26
C GLU A 171 6.60 3.83 -12.30
N ALA A 172 7.16 3.43 -11.15
CA ALA A 172 7.99 2.23 -11.05
C ALA A 172 7.23 0.95 -11.41
N ILE A 173 5.98 0.82 -10.94
CA ILE A 173 5.09 -0.29 -11.30
C ILE A 173 4.82 -0.30 -12.81
N ARG A 174 4.46 0.85 -13.40
CA ARG A 174 4.24 1.01 -14.85
C ARG A 174 5.45 0.55 -15.67
N ASP A 175 6.64 1.03 -15.29
CA ASP A 175 7.86 0.76 -16.04
C ASP A 175 8.27 -0.71 -15.92
N ASN A 176 8.10 -1.30 -14.74
CA ASN A 176 8.37 -2.71 -14.54
C ASN A 176 7.40 -3.60 -15.33
N LEU A 177 6.10 -3.35 -15.24
CA LEU A 177 5.09 -4.12 -15.98
C LEU A 177 5.25 -3.95 -17.50
N SER A 178 5.59 -2.75 -17.98
CA SER A 178 5.90 -2.50 -19.39
C SER A 178 7.10 -3.29 -19.90
N ARG A 179 8.09 -3.54 -19.04
CA ARG A 179 9.25 -4.37 -19.39
C ARG A 179 8.90 -5.86 -19.38
N LEU A 180 8.10 -6.32 -18.40
CA LEU A 180 7.69 -7.72 -18.28
C LEU A 180 6.69 -8.14 -19.36
N ASP A 181 5.83 -7.22 -19.80
CA ASP A 181 4.83 -7.43 -20.84
C ASP A 181 4.80 -6.26 -21.86
N PRO A 182 5.78 -6.22 -22.78
CA PRO A 182 5.92 -5.12 -23.73
C PRO A 182 4.74 -4.94 -24.69
N GLU A 183 3.96 -6.00 -24.95
CA GLU A 183 2.81 -5.92 -25.85
C GLU A 183 1.66 -5.08 -25.27
N ASN A 184 1.56 -4.99 -23.95
CA ASN A 184 0.55 -4.17 -23.27
C ASN A 184 1.13 -2.87 -22.69
N SER A 185 2.37 -2.52 -23.01
CA SER A 185 3.02 -1.32 -22.44
C SER A 185 2.23 -0.03 -22.67
N ASP A 186 1.60 0.15 -23.83
CA ASP A 186 0.77 1.32 -24.11
C ASP A 186 -0.44 1.43 -23.15
N VAL A 187 -1.00 0.29 -22.73
CA VAL A 187 -2.10 0.23 -21.75
C VAL A 187 -1.59 0.66 -20.38
N TYR A 188 -0.47 0.09 -19.91
CA TYR A 188 0.13 0.45 -18.63
C TYR A 188 0.50 1.93 -18.57
N GLN A 189 1.11 2.46 -19.64
CA GLN A 189 1.49 3.87 -19.73
C GLN A 189 0.27 4.79 -19.65
N LYS A 190 -0.78 4.49 -20.42
CA LYS A 190 -2.00 5.29 -20.41
C LYS A 190 -2.69 5.26 -19.04
N ASN A 191 -2.87 4.07 -18.48
CA ASN A 191 -3.57 3.88 -17.22
C ASN A 191 -2.81 4.53 -16.04
N ALA A 192 -1.49 4.37 -16.00
CA ALA A 192 -0.64 5.04 -15.02
C ALA A 192 -0.74 6.56 -15.14
N ALA A 193 -0.71 7.12 -16.36
CA ALA A 193 -0.86 8.55 -16.58
C ALA A 193 -2.23 9.08 -16.09
N ASP A 194 -3.31 8.35 -16.37
CA ASP A 194 -4.66 8.70 -15.90
C ASP A 194 -4.73 8.67 -14.37
N TYR A 195 -4.19 7.62 -13.73
CA TYR A 195 -4.22 7.48 -12.27
C TYR A 195 -3.31 8.50 -11.56
N ILE A 196 -2.13 8.78 -12.10
CA ILE A 196 -1.24 9.84 -11.59
C ILE A 196 -1.94 11.20 -11.64
N ALA A 197 -2.68 11.51 -12.72
CA ALA A 197 -3.45 12.75 -12.79
C ALA A 197 -4.55 12.83 -11.72
N GLU A 198 -5.19 11.71 -11.37
CA GLU A 198 -6.13 11.65 -10.26
C GLU A 198 -5.44 11.86 -8.90
N ILE A 199 -4.27 11.24 -8.66
CA ILE A 199 -3.48 11.43 -7.45
C ILE A 199 -3.06 12.90 -7.31
N GLN A 200 -2.51 13.51 -8.37
CA GLN A 200 -2.08 14.91 -8.39
C GLN A 200 -3.24 15.87 -8.09
N LYS A 201 -4.45 15.56 -8.56
CA LYS A 201 -5.64 16.36 -8.26
C LYS A 201 -6.00 16.30 -6.77
N VAL A 202 -5.91 15.12 -6.16
CA VAL A 202 -6.16 14.95 -4.72
C VAL A 202 -5.05 15.61 -3.89
N ASP A 203 -3.79 15.42 -4.26
CA ASP A 203 -2.62 16.09 -3.64
C ASP A 203 -2.79 17.61 -3.64
N GLN A 204 -3.16 18.20 -4.77
CA GLN A 204 -3.40 19.65 -4.87
C GLN A 204 -4.57 20.11 -3.99
N SER A 205 -5.66 19.34 -3.94
CA SER A 205 -6.81 19.65 -3.05
C SER A 205 -6.38 19.66 -1.59
N ILE A 206 -5.71 18.58 -1.14
CA ILE A 206 -5.22 18.45 0.23
C ILE A 206 -4.27 19.59 0.54
N LYS A 207 -3.36 19.93 -0.37
CA LYS A 207 -2.45 21.05 -0.17
C LYS A 207 -3.17 22.37 0.04
N GLU A 208 -4.14 22.71 -0.81
CA GLU A 208 -4.91 23.95 -0.69
C GLU A 208 -5.70 23.99 0.62
N THR A 209 -6.33 22.87 0.97
CA THR A 209 -7.07 22.69 2.21
C THR A 209 -6.16 22.87 3.42
N MET A 210 -5.05 22.11 3.49
CA MET A 210 -4.13 22.16 4.60
C MET A 210 -3.52 23.56 4.73
N ASP A 211 -3.04 24.18 3.64
CA ASP A 211 -2.48 25.56 3.65
C ASP A 211 -3.44 26.60 4.25
N SER A 212 -4.77 26.37 4.16
CA SER A 212 -5.79 27.27 4.70
C SER A 212 -6.07 27.10 6.20
N LEU A 213 -5.65 25.99 6.81
CA LEU A 213 -5.89 25.72 8.22
C LEU A 213 -4.94 26.52 9.11
N ASP A 214 -5.47 27.10 10.19
CA ASP A 214 -4.68 27.82 11.20
C ASP A 214 -3.92 26.86 12.12
N PHE A 215 -4.53 25.73 12.48
CA PHE A 215 -3.93 24.70 13.32
C PHE A 215 -3.27 23.62 12.47
N LYS A 216 -2.04 23.25 12.84
CA LYS A 216 -1.21 22.29 12.09
C LYS A 216 -0.82 21.06 12.89
N THR A 217 -1.09 21.04 14.19
CA THR A 217 -0.66 19.94 15.08
C THR A 217 -1.84 19.01 15.37
N PHE A 218 -1.61 17.70 15.30
CA PHE A 218 -2.62 16.68 15.60
C PHE A 218 -2.04 15.50 16.39
N LEU A 219 -2.89 14.83 17.18
CA LEU A 219 -2.53 13.59 17.86
C LEU A 219 -2.95 12.39 17.01
N ILE A 220 -2.14 11.35 16.96
CA ILE A 220 -2.47 10.06 16.37
C ILE A 220 -2.04 8.92 17.30
N TYR A 221 -2.77 7.81 17.29
CA TYR A 221 -2.37 6.64 18.06
C TYR A 221 -1.09 6.02 17.53
N HIS A 222 -1.15 5.39 16.35
CA HIS A 222 -0.02 4.79 15.63
C HIS A 222 0.58 5.80 14.65
N PRO A 223 1.92 6.00 14.60
CA PRO A 223 2.57 7.05 13.79
C PRO A 223 2.57 6.78 12.27
N SER A 224 1.40 6.52 11.66
CA SER A 224 1.28 6.15 10.25
C SER A 224 1.15 7.31 9.27
N LEU A 225 1.17 8.56 9.75
CA LEU A 225 0.96 9.76 8.92
C LEU A 225 2.20 10.66 8.81
N GLY A 226 3.41 10.16 9.12
CA GLY A 226 4.64 10.95 9.10
C GLY A 226 4.89 11.63 7.75
N TYR A 227 4.84 10.87 6.65
CA TYR A 227 5.00 11.42 5.30
C TYR A 227 3.85 12.34 4.85
N PHE A 228 2.62 12.10 5.33
CA PHE A 228 1.50 13.00 5.06
C PHE A 228 1.73 14.34 5.77
N ALA A 229 2.16 14.30 7.03
CA ALA A 229 2.44 15.50 7.81
C ALA A 229 3.57 16.33 7.19
N ASP A 230 4.66 15.68 6.75
CA ASP A 230 5.77 16.31 6.03
C ASP A 230 5.31 17.01 4.73
N ASP A 231 4.50 16.32 3.92
CA ASP A 231 4.05 16.85 2.63
C ASP A 231 3.21 18.12 2.72
N TYR A 232 2.47 18.29 3.82
CA TYR A 232 1.48 19.35 4.01
C TYR A 232 1.77 20.29 5.18
N GLY A 233 2.96 20.21 5.77
CA GLY A 233 3.40 21.12 6.85
C GLY A 233 2.56 20.97 8.12
N LEU A 234 2.18 19.74 8.46
CA LEU A 234 1.53 19.39 9.71
C LEU A 234 2.56 18.86 10.71
N GLU A 235 2.21 18.93 11.99
CA GLU A 235 2.98 18.37 13.08
C GLU A 235 2.20 17.19 13.69
N MET A 236 2.76 15.99 13.58
CA MET A 236 2.15 14.76 14.07
C MET A 236 2.74 14.40 15.44
N ILE A 237 1.89 14.25 16.44
CA ILE A 237 2.26 13.72 17.75
C ILE A 237 1.68 12.31 17.90
N ALA A 238 2.55 11.33 18.09
CA ALA A 238 2.18 9.92 18.20
C ALA A 238 2.04 9.49 19.66
N ILE A 239 0.97 8.75 19.96
CA ILE A 239 0.71 8.25 21.32
C ILE A 239 1.55 7.03 21.60
N GLU A 240 1.51 6.03 20.72
CA GLU A 240 2.31 4.82 20.87
C GLU A 240 3.77 5.06 20.43
N GLU A 241 4.68 4.22 20.92
CA GLU A 241 6.10 4.25 20.55
C GLU A 241 6.56 2.83 20.25
N GLU A 242 7.24 2.63 19.12
CA GLU A 242 7.81 1.33 18.72
C GLU A 242 6.78 0.17 18.72
N GLY A 243 5.53 0.46 18.36
CA GLY A 243 4.44 -0.54 18.38
C GLY A 243 4.02 -0.98 19.79
N LYS A 244 4.40 -0.24 20.84
CA LYS A 244 4.04 -0.49 22.24
C LYS A 244 3.04 0.54 22.74
N GLU A 245 2.08 0.06 23.55
CA GLU A 245 1.14 0.93 24.26
C GLU A 245 1.84 1.98 25.12
N ALA A 246 1.28 3.18 25.16
CA ALA A 246 1.83 4.30 25.90
C ALA A 246 1.75 4.07 27.43
N THR A 247 2.79 4.50 28.16
CA THR A 247 2.78 4.50 29.62
C THR A 247 1.82 5.54 30.18
N ALA A 248 1.38 5.36 31.43
CA ALA A 248 0.51 6.34 32.10
C ALA A 248 1.14 7.74 32.18
N GLN A 249 2.47 7.83 32.35
CA GLN A 249 3.19 9.10 32.37
C GLN A 249 3.17 9.77 30.99
N ARG A 250 3.41 9.01 29.92
CA ARG A 250 3.33 9.51 28.55
C ARG A 250 1.92 10.00 28.21
N ILE A 251 0.88 9.22 28.54
CA ILE A 251 -0.52 9.63 28.35
C ILE A 251 -0.78 10.96 29.06
N LYS A 252 -0.31 11.13 30.29
CA LYS A 252 -0.43 12.39 31.02
C LYS A 252 0.27 13.54 30.29
N ASN A 253 1.51 13.35 29.84
CA ASN A 253 2.27 14.38 29.11
C ASN A 253 1.56 14.80 27.81
N ILE A 254 0.99 13.83 27.08
CA ILE A 254 0.21 14.09 25.88
C ILE A 254 -1.08 14.87 26.20
N ILE A 255 -1.80 14.51 27.26
CA ILE A 255 -3.02 15.22 27.70
C ILE A 255 -2.68 16.67 28.09
N ASP A 256 -1.59 16.89 28.83
CA ASP A 256 -1.14 18.22 29.23
C ASP A 256 -0.77 19.05 27.99
N PHE A 257 0.06 18.52 27.10
CA PHE A 257 0.44 19.16 25.84
C PHE A 257 -0.78 19.50 24.97
N ALA A 258 -1.72 18.56 24.84
CA ALA A 258 -2.93 18.76 24.06
C ALA A 258 -3.83 19.86 24.63
N ASN A 259 -3.96 19.93 25.97
CA ASN A 259 -4.72 20.99 26.61
C ASN A 259 -4.03 22.36 26.49
N GLU A 260 -2.71 22.43 26.62
CA GLU A 260 -1.93 23.66 26.43
C GLU A 260 -2.03 24.20 25.01
N ASN A 261 -2.06 23.32 24.02
CA ASN A 261 -2.12 23.66 22.59
C ASN A 261 -3.55 23.64 22.01
N ASN A 262 -4.57 23.46 22.85
CA ASN A 262 -5.99 23.34 22.46
C ASN A 262 -6.26 22.27 21.39
N ILE A 263 -5.47 21.19 21.37
CA ILE A 263 -5.71 20.05 20.49
C ILE A 263 -6.90 19.27 21.05
N LYS A 264 -7.90 19.01 20.20
CA LYS A 264 -9.16 18.37 20.58
C LYS A 264 -9.47 17.11 19.77
N VAL A 265 -8.50 16.60 19.01
CA VAL A 265 -8.70 15.41 18.20
C VAL A 265 -7.54 14.45 18.29
N VAL A 266 -7.89 13.17 18.34
CA VAL A 266 -6.98 12.03 18.31
C VAL A 266 -7.36 11.13 17.15
N PHE A 267 -6.44 10.95 16.21
CA PHE A 267 -6.60 10.01 15.11
C PHE A 267 -6.24 8.59 15.55
N TYR A 268 -6.89 7.56 14.99
CA TYR A 268 -6.48 6.17 15.16
C TYR A 268 -6.68 5.40 13.86
N GLN A 269 -5.84 4.40 13.65
CA GLN A 269 -5.91 3.53 12.49
C GLN A 269 -6.90 2.38 12.71
N GLN A 270 -7.69 2.06 11.68
CA GLN A 270 -8.71 1.01 11.69
C GLN A 270 -8.19 -0.36 12.19
N GLU A 271 -6.93 -0.70 11.93
CA GLU A 271 -6.32 -1.98 12.35
C GLU A 271 -5.78 -2.00 13.81
N HIS A 272 -5.88 -0.90 14.55
CA HIS A 272 -5.42 -0.79 15.94
C HIS A 272 -6.58 -0.66 16.94
N ASP A 273 -6.33 -1.02 18.20
CA ASP A 273 -7.27 -0.81 19.29
C ASP A 273 -7.37 0.69 19.64
N LYS A 274 -8.60 1.17 19.84
CA LYS A 274 -8.88 2.60 20.04
C LYS A 274 -8.89 3.04 21.51
N ASN A 275 -8.70 2.15 22.49
CA ASN A 275 -8.94 2.45 23.91
C ASN A 275 -8.06 3.61 24.43
N GLN A 276 -6.77 3.64 24.09
CA GLN A 276 -5.88 4.73 24.51
C GLN A 276 -6.23 6.05 23.81
N ALA A 277 -6.61 6.00 22.53
CA ALA A 277 -7.06 7.17 21.78
C ALA A 277 -8.36 7.74 22.37
N GLU A 278 -9.33 6.89 22.72
CA GLU A 278 -10.59 7.28 23.37
C GLU A 278 -10.33 7.88 24.76
N THR A 279 -9.48 7.25 25.55
CA THR A 279 -9.11 7.76 26.89
C THR A 279 -8.54 9.17 26.81
N ILE A 280 -7.58 9.41 25.90
CA ILE A 280 -6.98 10.74 25.73
C ILE A 280 -8.01 11.73 25.22
N ALA A 281 -8.82 11.35 24.22
CA ALA A 281 -9.86 12.22 23.68
C ALA A 281 -10.87 12.65 24.76
N GLU A 282 -11.29 11.74 25.65
CA GLU A 282 -12.20 12.08 26.77
C GLU A 282 -11.59 13.10 27.72
N GLU A 283 -10.32 12.93 28.12
CA GLU A 283 -9.62 13.81 29.07
C GLU A 283 -9.35 15.21 28.50
N ILE A 284 -9.08 15.32 27.20
CA ILE A 284 -8.90 16.62 26.53
C ILE A 284 -10.24 17.25 26.11
N GLY A 285 -11.38 16.60 26.35
CA GLY A 285 -12.70 17.07 25.89
C GLY A 285 -12.80 17.11 24.36
N GLY A 286 -12.17 16.14 23.70
CA GLY A 286 -12.05 15.99 22.27
C GLY A 286 -12.87 14.85 21.67
N GLU A 287 -12.55 14.49 20.43
CA GLU A 287 -13.15 13.35 19.72
C GLU A 287 -12.06 12.48 19.06
N VAL A 288 -12.35 11.19 18.91
CA VAL A 288 -11.52 10.29 18.11
C VAL A 288 -11.96 10.31 16.65
N VAL A 289 -10.99 10.22 15.74
CA VAL A 289 -11.25 10.11 14.30
C VAL A 289 -10.52 8.90 13.73
N GLU A 290 -11.27 8.02 13.09
CA GLU A 290 -10.73 6.84 12.42
C GLU A 290 -10.10 7.21 11.07
N ILE A 291 -8.95 6.63 10.75
CA ILE A 291 -8.33 6.65 9.43
C ILE A 291 -8.10 5.21 8.93
N ALA A 292 -8.04 5.04 7.60
CA ALA A 292 -7.81 3.75 6.96
C ALA A 292 -6.60 3.76 6.00
N PRO A 293 -5.35 3.87 6.51
CA PRO A 293 -4.14 3.90 5.70
C PRO A 293 -4.00 2.70 4.75
N LEU A 294 -4.59 1.55 5.09
CA LEU A 294 -4.56 0.32 4.31
C LEU A 294 -5.79 0.12 3.41
N SER A 295 -6.58 1.18 3.16
CA SER A 295 -7.77 1.11 2.31
C SER A 295 -7.42 0.81 0.85
N ALA A 296 -8.18 -0.10 0.22
CA ALA A 296 -8.17 -0.28 -1.23
C ALA A 296 -8.68 0.96 -1.98
N GLY A 297 -9.55 1.75 -1.34
CA GLY A 297 -10.02 3.03 -1.87
C GLY A 297 -9.01 4.14 -1.64
N TYR A 298 -7.77 4.01 -2.14
CA TYR A 298 -6.65 4.92 -1.80
C TYR A 298 -7.01 6.42 -1.93
N LEU A 299 -7.54 6.84 -3.08
CA LEU A 299 -7.91 8.24 -3.32
C LEU A 299 -9.12 8.70 -2.48
N GLU A 300 -10.03 7.79 -2.18
CA GLU A 300 -11.18 8.07 -1.32
C GLU A 300 -10.72 8.22 0.14
N ASN A 301 -9.81 7.36 0.60
CA ASN A 301 -9.20 7.45 1.92
C ASN A 301 -8.48 8.79 2.11
N LEU A 302 -7.67 9.22 1.13
CA LEU A 302 -7.00 10.52 1.20
C LEU A 302 -7.98 11.70 1.32
N LYS A 303 -9.11 11.65 0.59
CA LYS A 303 -10.16 12.68 0.69
C LYS A 303 -10.90 12.62 2.03
N ASN A 304 -11.19 11.42 2.53
CA ASN A 304 -11.83 11.26 3.83
C ASN A 304 -10.90 11.79 4.95
N MET A 305 -9.59 11.59 4.82
CA MET A 305 -8.60 12.19 5.71
C MET A 305 -8.58 13.72 5.58
N GLU A 306 -8.59 14.27 4.36
CA GLU A 306 -8.71 15.72 4.13
C GLU A 306 -9.93 16.31 4.85
N GLU A 307 -11.11 15.71 4.65
CA GLU A 307 -12.36 16.12 5.32
C GLU A 307 -12.28 15.99 6.84
N ALA A 308 -11.65 14.93 7.34
CA ALA A 308 -11.41 14.73 8.75
C ALA A 308 -10.52 15.84 9.32
N PHE A 309 -9.41 16.18 8.66
CA PHE A 309 -8.54 17.28 9.08
C PHE A 309 -9.27 18.62 9.06
N VAL A 310 -10.08 18.93 8.05
CA VAL A 310 -10.91 20.14 8.02
C VAL A 310 -11.85 20.18 9.22
N LYS A 311 -12.62 19.12 9.46
CA LYS A 311 -13.60 19.08 10.56
C LYS A 311 -12.96 19.41 11.92
N VAL A 312 -11.68 19.06 12.10
CA VAL A 312 -11.03 19.06 13.40
C VAL A 312 -10.05 20.20 13.60
N LEU A 313 -9.37 20.65 12.53
CA LEU A 313 -8.38 21.73 12.56
C LEU A 313 -8.97 23.08 12.09
N ASP A 314 -10.13 23.11 11.44
CA ASP A 314 -10.84 24.34 11.06
C ASP A 314 -11.72 24.90 12.20
N ARG A 315 -11.42 24.53 13.45
CA ARG A 315 -12.14 25.07 14.60
C ARG A 315 -11.67 26.51 14.84
N GLU A 316 -12.41 27.47 14.27
CA GLU A 316 -12.39 28.87 14.68
C GLU A 316 -12.45 28.96 16.23
N GLY A 317 -11.59 29.81 16.80
CA GLY A 317 -11.50 30.05 18.26
C GLY A 317 -12.76 30.63 18.90
#